data_AF-A0A968SZZ7-F1
#
_entry.id   AF-A0A968SZZ7-F1
#
_cell.length_a   1.000
_cell.length_b   1.000
_cell.length_c   1.000
_cell.angle_alpha   90.00
_cell.angle_beta   90.00
_cell.angle_gamma   90.00
#
_symmetry.space_group_name_H-M   'P 1'
#
loop_
_entity.id
_entity.type
_entity.pdbx_description
1 polymer ?
#
loop_
_entity_poly.entity_id
_entity_poly.type
_entity_poly.pdbx_seq_one_letter_code
_entity_poly.pdbx_strand_id
1 'polypeptide(L)'
;MSMPRFDWRWIAGIAVLAILASSRQLPWWFTAATLVLAGTYIVYLGWLEWNGNAGTSNGRRVTYWRGQRYEVAPEPRRVSTPRLRDIGSGALYFIVGGAMVLGALSLVLRALQI
;
A
#
# COMPACT_ATOMS: atom_id res chain seq x y z
N MET A 1 13.69 6.57 24.64
CA MET A 1 13.22 7.46 23.57
C MET A 1 13.17 6.67 22.27
N SER A 2 11.97 6.32 21.78
CA SER A 2 11.80 5.76 20.44
C SER A 2 11.82 6.90 19.43
N MET A 3 12.81 6.92 18.52
CA MET A 3 12.84 7.87 17.41
C MET A 3 11.56 7.71 16.56
N PRO A 4 10.88 8.81 16.19
CA PRO A 4 9.77 8.73 15.26
C PRO A 4 10.28 8.15 13.94
N ARG A 5 9.75 6.98 13.57
CA ARG A 5 10.06 6.33 12.30
C ARG A 5 9.29 7.09 11.22
N PHE A 6 9.99 7.98 10.53
CA PHE A 6 9.43 8.72 9.41
C PHE A 6 9.12 7.75 8.26
N ASP A 7 7.85 7.61 7.90
CA ASP A 7 7.41 6.77 6.79
C ASP A 7 7.36 7.57 5.49
N TRP A 8 8.26 7.25 4.56
CA TRP A 8 8.39 7.90 3.25
C TRP A 8 7.10 7.80 2.41
N ARG A 9 6.22 6.84 2.70
CA ARG A 9 4.94 6.65 2.00
C ARG A 9 4.05 7.90 2.12
N TRP A 10 4.18 8.67 3.19
CA TRP A 10 3.50 9.96 3.32
C TRP A 10 3.99 10.99 2.31
N ILE A 11 5.30 11.07 2.08
CA ILE A 11 5.87 11.95 1.04
C ILE A 11 5.33 11.53 -0.33
N ALA A 12 5.36 10.23 -0.63
CA ALA A 12 4.85 9.71 -1.89
C ALA A 12 3.35 10.05 -2.10
N GLY A 13 2.53 9.88 -1.06
CA GLY A 13 1.11 10.26 -1.09
C GLY A 13 0.90 11.75 -1.35
N ILE A 14 1.65 12.62 -0.66
CA ILE A 14 1.57 14.07 -0.85
C ILE A 14 2.02 14.46 -2.27
N ALA A 15 3.09 13.84 -2.79
CA ALA A 15 3.57 14.10 -4.14
C ALA A 15 2.51 13.73 -5.19
N VAL A 16 1.84 12.58 -5.04
CA VAL A 16 0.74 12.17 -5.93
C VAL A 16 -0.41 13.18 -5.89
N LEU A 17 -0.80 13.64 -4.69
CA LEU A 17 -1.85 14.64 -4.53
C LEU A 17 -1.46 15.99 -5.17
N ALA A 18 -0.22 16.42 -5.01
CA ALA A 18 0.28 17.66 -5.61
C ALA A 18 0.24 17.58 -7.15
N ILE A 19 0.67 16.46 -7.73
CA ILE A 19 0.63 16.23 -9.18
C ILE A 19 -0.82 16.22 -9.69
N LEU A 20 -1.74 15.60 -8.97
CA LEU A 20 -3.17 15.59 -9.30
C LEU A 20 -3.78 16.99 -9.21
N ALA A 21 -3.47 17.75 -8.18
CA ALA A 21 -3.94 19.12 -8.00
C ALA A 21 -3.41 20.05 -9.10
N SER A 22 -2.17 19.86 -9.52
CA SER A 22 -1.52 20.60 -10.60
C SER A 22 -1.71 19.99 -11.99
N SER A 23 -2.60 18.99 -12.14
CA SER A 23 -2.76 18.21 -13.38
C SER A 23 -3.13 19.03 -14.61
N ARG A 24 -3.72 20.21 -14.43
CA ARG A 24 -4.05 21.15 -15.52
C ARG A 24 -2.84 21.93 -16.07
N GLN A 25 -1.79 22.06 -15.27
CA GLN A 25 -0.57 22.81 -15.61
C GLN A 25 0.55 21.88 -16.07
N LEU A 26 0.50 20.61 -15.66
CA LEU A 26 1.47 19.59 -16.02
C LEU A 26 1.13 18.93 -17.36
N PRO A 27 2.14 18.57 -18.17
CA PRO A 27 1.93 17.73 -19.32
C PRO A 27 1.23 16.42 -18.96
N TRP A 28 0.28 15.99 -19.79
CA TRP A 28 -0.57 14.81 -19.54
C TRP A 28 0.22 13.51 -19.31
N TRP A 29 1.43 13.40 -19.87
CA TRP A 29 2.28 12.22 -19.69
C TRP A 29 2.81 12.10 -18.26
N PHE A 30 3.04 13.21 -17.55
CA PHE A 30 3.43 13.16 -16.12
C PHE A 30 2.28 12.68 -15.24
N THR A 31 1.06 13.15 -15.49
CA THR A 31 -0.11 12.73 -14.71
C THR A 31 -0.46 11.27 -15.00
N ALA A 32 -0.39 10.84 -16.26
CA ALA A 32 -0.55 9.44 -16.66
C ALA A 32 0.50 8.53 -15.99
N ALA A 33 1.79 8.89 -16.06
CA ALA A 33 2.86 8.12 -15.42
C ALA A 33 2.66 8.01 -13.90
N THR A 34 2.29 9.11 -13.26
CA THR A 34 2.02 9.14 -11.81
C THR A 34 0.85 8.23 -11.44
N LEU A 35 -0.25 8.28 -12.20
CA LEU A 35 -1.41 7.43 -11.97
C LEU A 35 -1.09 5.94 -12.18
N VAL A 36 -0.31 5.59 -13.21
CA VAL A 36 0.13 4.20 -13.42
C VAL A 36 1.03 3.74 -12.29
N LEU A 37 2.06 4.50 -11.92
CA LEU A 37 3.01 4.13 -10.87
C LEU A 37 2.34 4.01 -9.50
N ALA A 38 1.54 5.00 -9.12
CA ALA A 38 0.80 4.98 -7.85
C ALA A 38 -0.26 3.87 -7.84
N GLY A 39 -1.03 3.74 -8.91
CA GLY A 39 -2.08 2.73 -9.03
C GLY A 39 -1.54 1.30 -8.97
N THR A 40 -0.50 1.00 -9.76
CA THR A 40 0.17 -0.32 -9.73
C THR A 40 0.80 -0.63 -8.38
N TYR A 41 1.42 0.36 -7.74
CA TYR A 41 1.97 0.20 -6.38
C TYR A 41 0.89 -0.11 -5.35
N ILE A 42 -0.26 0.59 -5.39
CA ILE A 42 -1.40 0.34 -4.50
C ILE A 42 -1.98 -1.06 -4.73
N VAL A 43 -2.15 -1.48 -5.99
CA VAL A 43 -2.59 -2.85 -6.32
C VAL A 43 -1.60 -3.89 -5.79
N TYR A 44 -0.29 -3.64 -5.93
CA TYR A 44 0.75 -4.51 -5.40
C TYR A 44 0.68 -4.64 -3.87
N LEU A 45 0.38 -3.55 -3.15
CA LEU A 45 0.15 -3.60 -1.71
C LEU A 45 -1.09 -4.42 -1.34
N GLY A 46 -2.18 -4.26 -2.09
CA GLY A 46 -3.39 -5.10 -1.95
C GLY A 46 -3.10 -6.58 -2.18
N TRP A 47 -2.27 -6.90 -3.17
CA TRP A 47 -1.81 -8.26 -3.45
C TRP A 47 -0.92 -8.83 -2.33
N LEU A 48 -0.06 -8.01 -1.75
CA LEU A 48 0.81 -8.39 -0.64
C LEU A 48 -0.02 -8.67 0.63
N GLU A 49 -1.02 -7.84 0.90
CA GLU A 49 -2.01 -8.04 1.96
C GLU A 49 -2.82 -9.32 1.75
N TRP A 50 -3.32 -9.52 0.55
CA TRP A 50 -4.10 -10.70 0.17
C TRP A 50 -3.32 -12.00 0.38
N ASN A 51 -2.03 -12.01 0.06
CA ASN A 51 -1.15 -13.16 0.25
C ASN A 51 -0.65 -13.32 1.70
N GLY A 52 -1.17 -12.54 2.66
CA GLY A 52 -0.85 -12.67 4.08
C GLY A 52 0.49 -12.07 4.50
N ASN A 53 1.13 -11.27 3.64
CA ASN A 53 2.45 -10.67 3.91
C ASN A 53 2.36 -9.26 4.53
N ALA A 54 1.16 -8.79 4.88
CA ALA A 54 0.91 -7.42 5.31
C ALA A 54 1.46 -6.99 6.68
N GLY A 55 2.13 -7.86 7.41
CA GLY A 55 2.67 -7.46 8.70
C GLY A 55 3.75 -8.38 9.19
N THR A 56 5.01 -8.02 8.89
CA THR A 56 6.10 -8.32 9.81
C THR A 56 5.87 -7.48 11.07
N SER A 57 4.93 -7.93 11.90
CA SER A 57 4.87 -7.52 13.30
C SER A 57 6.13 -8.06 13.96
N ASN A 58 7.22 -7.29 13.86
CA ASN A 58 8.45 -7.44 14.64
C ASN A 58 8.23 -7.14 16.14
N GLY A 59 7.01 -7.38 16.64
CA GLY A 59 6.70 -7.34 18.05
C GLY A 59 7.32 -8.56 18.71
N ARG A 60 8.53 -8.41 19.25
CA ARG A 60 9.12 -9.38 20.18
C ARG A 60 8.16 -9.50 21.36
N ARG A 61 7.42 -10.61 21.42
CA ARG A 61 6.46 -10.84 22.49
C ARG A 61 7.23 -11.24 23.73
N VAL A 62 7.31 -10.32 24.68
CA VAL A 62 7.91 -10.60 25.99
C VAL A 62 6.85 -11.29 26.82
N THR A 63 7.07 -12.57 27.13
CA THR A 63 6.18 -13.33 28.02
C THR A 63 6.88 -13.47 29.37
N TYR A 64 6.19 -13.09 30.43
CA TYR A 64 6.65 -13.30 31.80
C TYR A 64 6.01 -14.57 32.34
N TRP A 65 6.82 -15.54 32.75
CA TRP A 65 6.33 -16.77 33.34
C TRP A 65 7.21 -17.16 34.53
N ARG A 66 6.59 -17.49 35.68
CA ARG A 66 7.27 -17.82 36.95
C ARG A 66 8.38 -16.81 37.35
N GLY A 67 8.13 -15.52 37.13
CA GLY A 67 9.10 -14.47 37.45
C GLY A 67 10.30 -14.38 36.50
N GLN A 68 10.35 -15.19 35.45
CA GLN A 68 11.38 -15.10 34.41
C GLN A 68 10.83 -14.47 33.13
N ARG A 69 11.69 -13.68 32.48
CA ARG A 69 11.42 -13.02 31.20
C ARG A 69 11.88 -13.92 30.06
N TYR A 70 10.94 -14.40 29.27
CA TYR A 70 11.24 -15.16 28.06
C TYR A 70 10.98 -14.30 26.84
N GLU A 71 11.99 -14.24 25.97
CA GLU A 71 11.95 -13.49 24.73
C GLU A 71 11.58 -14.47 23.63
N VAL A 72 10.28 -14.61 23.42
CA VAL A 72 9.77 -15.51 22.40
C VAL A 72 10.02 -14.84 21.06
N ALA A 73 10.86 -15.45 20.23
CA ALA A 73 10.97 -15.07 18.82
C ALA A 73 9.56 -15.10 18.22
N PRO A 74 9.15 -14.13 17.40
CA PRO A 74 7.83 -14.15 16.79
C PRO A 74 7.62 -15.51 16.12
N GLU A 75 6.64 -16.28 16.60
CA GLU A 75 6.22 -17.52 15.95
C GLU A 75 5.98 -17.18 14.47
N PRO A 76 6.59 -17.85 13.50
CA PRO A 76 6.27 -17.66 12.09
C PRO A 76 4.77 -17.90 11.95
N ARG A 77 4.00 -16.84 11.72
CA ARG A 77 2.54 -16.94 11.62
C ARG A 77 2.27 -17.85 10.45
N ARG A 78 1.91 -19.11 10.73
CA ARG A 78 1.50 -20.08 9.70
C ARG A 78 0.44 -19.40 8.85
N VAL A 79 0.57 -19.56 7.54
CA VAL A 79 -0.38 -19.11 6.51
C VAL A 79 -1.75 -19.71 6.86
N SER A 80 -2.49 -19.04 7.72
CA SER A 80 -3.89 -19.34 7.97
C SER A 80 -4.61 -18.87 6.73
N THR A 81 -5.42 -19.75 6.15
CA THR A 81 -6.31 -19.42 5.04
C THR A 81 -7.01 -18.09 5.34
N PRO A 82 -6.95 -17.11 4.41
CA PRO A 82 -7.50 -15.79 4.65
C PRO A 82 -8.97 -15.92 5.03
N ARG A 83 -9.32 -15.45 6.24
CA ARG A 83 -10.73 -15.39 6.63
C ARG A 83 -11.39 -14.34 5.75
N LEU A 84 -12.58 -14.62 5.21
CA LEU A 84 -13.32 -13.66 4.39
C LEU A 84 -13.51 -12.28 5.05
N ARG A 85 -13.44 -12.23 6.37
CA ARG A 85 -13.52 -10.98 7.16
C ARG A 85 -12.24 -10.13 7.11
N ASP A 86 -11.09 -10.74 6.81
CA ASP A 86 -9.80 -10.06 6.63
C ASP A 86 -9.60 -9.58 5.17
N ILE A 87 -10.49 -9.98 4.24
CA ILE A 87 -10.49 -9.54 2.83
C ILE A 87 -10.87 -8.05 2.68
N GLY A 88 -11.58 -7.49 3.67
CA GLY A 88 -12.14 -6.14 3.57
C GLY A 88 -11.12 -5.03 3.35
N SER A 89 -9.92 -5.12 3.95
CA SER A 89 -8.86 -4.12 3.77
C SER A 89 -8.17 -4.26 2.40
N GLY A 90 -7.87 -5.50 1.97
CA GLY A 90 -7.28 -5.81 0.67
C GLY A 90 -8.11 -5.27 -0.50
N ALA A 91 -9.43 -5.40 -0.42
CA ALA A 91 -10.36 -4.94 -1.46
C ALA A 91 -10.27 -3.43 -1.73
N LEU A 92 -10.04 -2.61 -0.69
CA LEU A 92 -9.91 -1.16 -0.85
C LEU A 92 -8.69 -0.78 -1.69
N TYR A 93 -7.57 -1.48 -1.51
CA TYR A 93 -6.38 -1.26 -2.33
C TYR A 93 -6.65 -1.59 -3.81
N PHE A 94 -7.35 -2.69 -4.09
CA PHE A 94 -7.72 -3.04 -5.46
C PHE A 94 -8.68 -2.04 -6.09
N ILE A 95 -9.66 -1.52 -5.35
CA ILE A 95 -10.61 -0.52 -5.85
C ILE A 95 -9.88 0.79 -6.16
N VAL A 96 -9.11 1.31 -5.20
CA VAL A 96 -8.40 2.59 -5.36
C VAL A 96 -7.32 2.48 -6.44
N GLY A 97 -6.47 1.45 -6.36
CA GLY A 97 -5.41 1.23 -7.33
C GLY A 97 -5.96 0.96 -8.74
N GLY A 98 -7.03 0.17 -8.84
CA GLY A 98 -7.75 -0.08 -10.09
C GLY A 98 -8.32 1.19 -10.71
N ALA A 99 -8.98 2.04 -9.91
CA ALA A 99 -9.50 3.33 -10.37
C ALA A 99 -8.39 4.24 -10.91
N MET A 100 -7.22 4.26 -10.26
CA MET A 100 -6.07 5.06 -10.73
C MET A 100 -5.51 4.52 -12.06
N VAL A 101 -5.36 3.21 -12.19
CA VAL A 101 -4.89 2.58 -13.45
C VAL A 101 -5.86 2.84 -14.59
N LEU A 102 -7.17 2.66 -14.33
CA LEU A 102 -8.21 2.97 -15.32
C LEU A 102 -8.20 4.45 -15.70
N GLY A 103 -8.05 5.35 -14.73
CA GLY A 103 -7.91 6.78 -14.98
C GLY A 103 -6.72 7.11 -15.88
N ALA A 104 -5.57 6.47 -15.66
CA ALA A 104 -4.40 6.61 -16.53
C ALA A 104 -4.67 6.10 -17.95
N LEU A 105 -5.30 4.93 -18.06
CA LEU A 105 -5.67 4.33 -19.34
C LEU A 105 -6.62 5.24 -20.11
N SER A 106 -7.63 5.81 -19.45
CA SER A 106 -8.54 6.79 -20.05
C SER A 106 -7.80 8.04 -20.53
N LEU A 107 -6.79 8.51 -19.79
CA LEU A 107 -5.99 9.67 -20.17
C LEU A 107 -5.16 9.39 -21.44
N VAL A 108 -4.55 8.20 -21.51
CA VAL A 108 -3.76 7.74 -22.66
C VAL A 108 -4.66 7.52 -23.88
N LEU A 109 -5.81 6.87 -23.70
CA LEU A 109 -6.79 6.67 -24.77
C LEU A 109 -7.29 8.00 -25.31
N ARG A 110 -7.58 8.97 -24.45
CA ARG A 110 -7.96 10.32 -24.86
C ARG A 110 -6.84 11.04 -25.61
N ALA A 111 -5.58 10.82 -25.25
CA ALA A 111 -4.43 11.39 -25.94
C ALA A 111 -4.17 10.73 -27.31
N LEU A 112 -4.52 9.45 -27.46
CA LEU A 112 -4.44 8.69 -28.73
C LEU A 112 -5.63 8.93 -29.66
N GLN A 113 -6.79 9.29 -29.11
CA GLN A 113 -8.00 9.69 -29.85
C GLN A 113 -7.89 11.12 -30.41
N ILE A 114 -6.80 11.41 -31.13
CA ILE A 114 -6.80 12.50 -32.12
C ILE A 114 -7.99 12.29 -33.07
#